data_AF-A0A401UT45-F1
#
_entry.id   AF-A0A401UT45-F1
#
_cell.length_a   1.000
_cell.length_b   1.000
_cell.length_c   1.000
_cell.angle_alpha   90.00
_cell.angle_beta   90.00
_cell.angle_gamma   90.00
#
_symmetry.space_group_name_H-M   'P 1'
#
loop_
_entity.id
_entity.type
_entity.pdbx_description
1 polymer ?
#
loop_
_entity_poly.entity_id
_entity_poly.type
_entity_poly.pdbx_seq_one_letter_code
_entity_poly.pdbx_strand_id
1 'polypeptide(L)'
;MNTNNKNNDIKIMRLEGSDILKIQNGWNIDLEYKTVLPHSLLKEKLSRLHTDFTGNKSKEIIGVNFNYGFDTEKLKELKRQLKVQKDNIKVYKKNVTVRKNEIKKNKDIAKEDKNIAIEKLLVLANKEIQTNKNKLVELDALIKIEQNEWNKEGLREKLYQDGFTLTHTHTSKGIVVKEEITYKFWFRTPAKSRVGDSIFISEAIYNDIVKWQNMGLTLPQGETKVVEFQAYRSLTASHIERNIEINVKSILVLNDLESYMDTDIISVEMEDYLDGEEAKQKCVAISRRDRVKNILWDGMALLDEEYYEEGDNYYLLRQHMFKACAFKTGVVRFLKDKYGTDYETAQVADRYGNNVRVANVRLLTTENAIKSEKFSECGAIGKDGIEITSKKQMYSYWKKLVKDDKYLFGICKKNHESKFGNVQRMSYQMVNTLLSDETNTKELAQYTVDYIEVFLVY
;
A
#
# COMPACT_ATOMS: atom_id res chain seq x y z
N MET A 1 27.97 24.39 -8.74
CA MET A 1 26.85 24.64 -9.68
C MET A 1 25.60 24.86 -8.85
N ASN A 2 24.93 26.00 -9.02
CA ASN A 2 23.80 26.45 -8.18
C ASN A 2 22.67 25.41 -8.09
N THR A 3 22.40 24.98 -6.87
CA THR A 3 21.23 24.19 -6.44
C THR A 3 19.98 25.05 -6.50
N ASN A 4 19.43 25.23 -7.71
CA ASN A 4 18.04 25.64 -7.85
C ASN A 4 17.15 24.44 -7.46
N ASN A 5 16.92 24.29 -6.16
CA ASN A 5 15.89 23.42 -5.60
C ASN A 5 14.51 24.04 -5.89
N LYS A 6 14.15 24.13 -7.18
CA LYS A 6 12.75 24.34 -7.56
C LYS A 6 12.00 23.13 -7.03
N ASN A 7 11.00 23.38 -6.19
CA ASN A 7 10.12 22.36 -5.62
C ASN A 7 9.63 21.43 -6.74
N ASN A 8 10.31 20.29 -6.93
CA ASN A 8 10.13 19.38 -8.07
C ASN A 8 8.93 18.45 -7.88
N ASP A 9 8.23 18.63 -6.77
CA ASP A 9 7.05 17.89 -6.38
C ASP A 9 5.82 18.36 -7.18
N ILE A 10 5.04 17.40 -7.65
CA ILE A 10 3.79 17.67 -8.37
C ILE A 10 2.64 17.52 -7.39
N LYS A 11 1.87 18.59 -7.20
CA LYS A 11 0.61 18.50 -6.47
C LYS A 11 -0.42 17.77 -7.31
N ILE A 12 -1.10 16.82 -6.69
CA ILE A 12 -2.18 16.03 -7.29
C ILE A 12 -3.44 16.17 -6.44
N MET A 13 -4.60 15.95 -7.07
CA MET A 13 -5.88 16.01 -6.37
C MET A 13 -5.94 14.91 -5.31
N ARG A 14 -6.60 15.22 -4.19
CA ARG A 14 -6.91 14.25 -3.14
C ARG A 14 -8.41 14.19 -2.92
N LEU A 15 -8.99 13.01 -3.00
CA LEU A 15 -10.43 12.78 -2.79
C LEU A 15 -10.67 11.63 -1.80
N GLU A 16 -11.80 11.66 -1.11
CA GLU A 16 -12.35 10.45 -0.52
C GLU A 16 -13.08 9.64 -1.60
N GLY A 17 -13.04 8.31 -1.52
CA GLY A 17 -13.75 7.43 -2.44
C GLY A 17 -15.25 7.75 -2.52
N SER A 18 -15.84 8.17 -1.38
CA SER A 18 -17.24 8.59 -1.33
C SER A 18 -17.52 9.88 -2.09
N ASP A 19 -16.53 10.78 -2.23
CA ASP A 19 -16.69 12.03 -2.97
C ASP A 19 -16.78 11.79 -4.47
N ILE A 20 -16.09 10.77 -4.98
CA ILE A 20 -16.20 10.36 -6.39
C ILE A 20 -17.65 10.00 -6.73
N LEU A 21 -18.31 9.21 -5.87
CA LEU A 21 -19.72 8.87 -6.07
C LEU A 21 -20.65 10.06 -5.93
N LYS A 22 -20.39 10.97 -4.98
CA LYS A 22 -21.17 12.21 -4.85
C LYS A 22 -21.08 13.04 -6.13
N ILE A 23 -19.88 13.21 -6.69
CA ILE A 23 -19.67 13.92 -7.97
C ILE A 23 -20.44 13.25 -9.10
N GLN A 24 -20.37 11.92 -9.21
CA GLN A 24 -21.14 11.15 -10.21
C GLN A 24 -22.66 11.28 -10.03
N ASN A 25 -23.13 11.52 -8.81
CA ASN A 25 -24.53 11.84 -8.50
C ASN A 25 -24.86 13.35 -8.61
N GLY A 26 -23.98 14.15 -9.22
CA GLY A 26 -24.21 15.57 -9.51
C GLY A 26 -23.91 16.53 -8.35
N TRP A 27 -23.24 16.06 -7.29
CA TRP A 27 -22.86 16.93 -6.18
C TRP A 27 -21.65 17.78 -6.58
N ASN A 28 -21.66 19.05 -6.21
CA ASN A 28 -20.51 19.92 -6.41
C ASN A 28 -19.52 19.73 -5.26
N ILE A 29 -18.32 19.24 -5.56
CA ILE A 29 -17.24 19.02 -4.59
C ILE A 29 -16.00 19.74 -5.08
N ASP A 30 -15.40 20.53 -4.19
CA ASP A 30 -14.16 21.25 -4.48
C ASP A 30 -12.98 20.29 -4.63
N LEU A 31 -12.36 20.31 -5.81
CA LEU A 31 -11.21 19.48 -6.12
C LEU A 31 -9.92 20.13 -5.61
N GLU A 32 -9.41 19.65 -4.48
CA GLU A 32 -8.22 20.22 -3.84
C GLU A 32 -6.93 19.44 -4.16
N TYR A 33 -5.88 20.18 -4.49
CA TYR A 33 -4.53 19.66 -4.77
C TYR A 33 -3.70 19.51 -3.48
N LYS A 34 -4.07 18.53 -2.65
CA LYS A 34 -3.52 18.31 -1.31
C LYS A 34 -2.45 17.22 -1.21
N THR A 35 -2.42 16.28 -2.17
CA THR A 35 -1.42 15.20 -2.19
C THR A 35 -0.26 15.58 -3.10
N VAL A 36 0.92 15.00 -2.84
CA VAL A 36 2.14 15.26 -3.60
C VAL A 36 2.64 13.96 -4.23
N LEU A 37 2.86 13.99 -5.54
CA LEU A 37 3.71 13.04 -6.24
C LEU A 37 5.17 13.54 -6.10
N PRO A 38 6.03 12.83 -5.34
CA PRO A 38 7.36 13.31 -5.06
C PRO A 38 8.25 13.24 -6.30
N HIS A 39 9.31 14.06 -6.30
CA HIS A 39 10.44 13.86 -7.20
C HIS A 39 10.95 12.41 -7.12
N SER A 40 10.89 11.68 -8.24
CA SER A 40 11.13 10.24 -8.31
C SER A 40 11.48 9.82 -9.74
N LEU A 41 12.10 8.64 -9.91
CA LEU A 41 12.34 8.06 -11.25
C LEU A 41 11.04 7.92 -12.04
N LEU A 42 9.95 7.60 -11.34
CA LEU A 42 8.62 7.52 -11.93
C LEU A 42 8.14 8.87 -12.48
N LYS A 43 8.30 9.95 -11.71
CA LYS A 43 7.94 11.31 -12.16
C LYS A 43 8.75 11.71 -13.40
N GLU A 44 10.03 11.35 -13.46
CA GLU A 44 10.84 11.58 -14.65
C GLU A 44 10.33 10.81 -15.86
N LYS A 45 9.93 9.55 -15.68
CA LYS A 45 9.33 8.77 -16.76
C LYS A 45 8.04 9.41 -17.27
N LEU A 46 7.15 9.82 -16.37
CA LEU A 46 5.91 10.54 -16.73
C LEU A 46 6.22 11.81 -17.54
N SER A 47 7.22 12.58 -17.12
CA SER A 47 7.65 13.79 -17.83
C SER A 47 8.13 13.50 -19.26
N ARG A 48 8.72 12.33 -19.51
CA ARG A 48 9.14 11.86 -20.85
C ARG A 48 7.98 11.31 -21.70
N LEU A 49 6.88 10.88 -21.07
CA LEU A 49 5.68 10.38 -21.75
C LEU A 49 4.70 11.52 -22.11
N HIS A 50 5.16 12.77 -22.12
CA HIS A 50 4.34 13.95 -22.40
C HIS A 50 3.10 14.08 -21.49
N THR A 51 3.22 13.70 -20.21
CA THR A 51 2.17 14.02 -19.24
C THR A 51 2.09 15.54 -19.08
N ASP A 52 0.90 16.12 -19.28
CA ASP A 52 0.65 17.56 -19.18
C ASP A 52 0.70 18.03 -17.71
N PHE A 53 1.90 18.26 -17.21
CA PHE A 53 2.11 18.97 -15.95
C PHE A 53 1.89 20.47 -16.18
N THR A 54 0.74 20.99 -15.79
CA THR A 54 0.46 22.43 -15.84
C THR A 54 1.09 23.09 -14.61
N GLY A 55 2.30 23.63 -14.78
CA GLY A 55 3.08 24.19 -13.67
C GLY A 55 3.53 23.09 -12.69
N ASN A 56 3.06 23.16 -11.44
CA ASN A 56 3.34 22.15 -10.41
C ASN A 56 2.12 21.29 -10.05
N LYS A 57 1.12 21.23 -10.93
CA LYS A 57 -0.12 20.45 -10.73
C LYS A 57 -0.32 19.44 -11.85
N SER A 58 -0.98 18.33 -11.53
CA SER A 58 -1.45 17.36 -12.52
C SER A 58 -2.89 16.92 -12.24
N LYS A 59 -3.72 16.96 -13.28
CA LYS A 59 -5.05 16.37 -13.30
C LYS A 59 -5.02 14.88 -13.68
N GLU A 60 -3.95 14.41 -14.34
CA GLU A 60 -3.82 13.03 -14.83
C GLU A 60 -3.68 12.01 -13.68
N ILE A 61 -3.36 12.47 -12.47
CA ILE A 61 -3.11 11.62 -11.32
C ILE A 61 -3.95 12.10 -10.14
N ILE A 62 -4.59 11.17 -9.44
CA ILE A 62 -5.43 11.45 -8.27
C ILE A 62 -5.07 10.50 -7.13
N GLY A 63 -4.91 11.06 -5.92
CA GLY A 63 -4.86 10.30 -4.69
C GLY A 63 -6.27 10.10 -4.13
N VAL A 64 -6.63 8.85 -3.84
CA VAL A 64 -7.93 8.48 -3.28
C VAL A 64 -7.76 7.79 -1.93
N ASN A 65 -8.44 8.34 -0.94
CA ASN A 65 -8.58 7.77 0.39
C ASN A 65 -9.88 6.99 0.51
N PHE A 66 -9.88 6.01 1.39
CA PHE A 66 -11.05 5.23 1.74
C PHE A 66 -11.21 5.27 3.25
N ASN A 67 -11.69 6.40 3.78
CA ASN A 67 -11.98 6.52 5.20
C ASN A 67 -13.46 6.26 5.49
N TYR A 68 -14.33 6.51 4.52
CA TYR A 68 -15.78 6.42 4.66
C TYR A 68 -16.40 5.64 3.50
N GLY A 69 -17.53 4.98 3.78
CA GLY A 69 -18.42 4.44 2.76
C GLY A 69 -19.33 5.53 2.17
N PHE A 70 -20.33 5.10 1.40
CA PHE A 70 -21.31 5.98 0.79
C PHE A 70 -22.73 5.45 1.03
N ASP A 71 -23.60 6.25 1.65
CA ASP A 71 -25.01 5.90 1.82
C ASP A 71 -25.77 6.23 0.53
N THR A 72 -25.99 5.22 -0.31
CA THR A 72 -26.78 5.34 -1.55
C THR A 72 -28.24 5.70 -1.24
N GLU A 73 -28.92 6.37 -2.18
CA GLU A 73 -30.37 6.62 -2.08
C GLU A 73 -31.16 5.31 -1.95
N LYS A 74 -30.70 4.24 -2.64
CA LYS A 74 -31.25 2.89 -2.49
C LYS A 74 -31.15 2.38 -1.06
N LEU A 75 -30.00 2.54 -0.41
CA LEU A 75 -29.82 2.15 0.99
C LEU A 75 -30.73 2.95 1.94
N LYS A 76 -30.87 4.27 1.71
CA LYS A 76 -31.78 5.12 2.48
C LYS A 76 -33.23 4.65 2.33
N GLU A 77 -33.64 4.33 1.10
CA GLU A 77 -34.99 3.82 0.82
C GLU A 77 -35.26 2.47 1.48
N LEU A 78 -34.31 1.53 1.39
CA LEU A 78 -34.43 0.23 2.06
C LEU A 78 -34.54 0.39 3.59
N LYS A 79 -33.73 1.27 4.20
CA LYS A 79 -33.84 1.59 5.64
C LYS A 79 -35.20 2.19 6.00
N ARG A 80 -35.76 3.04 5.12
CA ARG A 80 -37.12 3.62 5.29
C ARG A 80 -38.19 2.53 5.23
N GLN A 81 -38.13 1.65 4.24
CA GLN A 81 -39.06 0.52 4.10
C GLN A 81 -39.00 -0.41 5.32
N LEU A 82 -37.80 -0.75 5.79
CA LEU A 82 -37.61 -1.56 6.99
C LEU A 82 -38.26 -0.91 8.22
N LYS A 83 -38.10 0.40 8.40
CA LYS A 83 -38.74 1.15 9.50
C LYS A 83 -40.26 1.09 9.41
N VAL A 84 -40.83 1.36 8.24
CA VAL A 84 -42.28 1.27 8.00
C VAL A 84 -42.81 -0.12 8.32
N GLN A 85 -42.12 -1.18 7.88
CA GLN A 85 -42.55 -2.55 8.18
C GLN A 85 -42.46 -2.89 9.67
N LYS A 86 -41.43 -2.43 10.39
CA LYS A 86 -41.33 -2.60 11.86
C LYS A 86 -42.48 -1.90 12.58
N ASP A 87 -42.84 -0.70 12.13
CA ASP A 87 -43.93 0.06 12.74
C ASP A 87 -45.30 -0.55 12.42
N ASN A 88 -45.52 -1.06 11.20
CA ASN A 88 -46.72 -1.82 10.84
C ASN A 88 -46.94 -3.03 11.77
N ILE A 89 -45.90 -3.81 12.04
CA ILE A 89 -45.99 -4.96 12.97
C ILE A 89 -46.37 -4.50 14.39
N LYS A 90 -45.81 -3.38 14.88
CA LYS A 90 -46.15 -2.84 16.21
C LYS A 90 -47.61 -2.39 16.28
N VAL A 91 -48.09 -1.64 15.28
CA VAL A 91 -49.48 -1.17 15.21
C VAL A 91 -50.43 -2.37 15.14
N TYR A 92 -50.12 -3.36 14.31
CA TYR A 92 -50.94 -4.55 14.16
C TYR A 92 -51.05 -5.35 15.47
N LYS A 93 -49.93 -5.57 16.18
CA LYS A 93 -49.93 -6.19 17.52
C LYS A 93 -50.77 -5.41 18.55
N LYS A 94 -50.71 -4.08 18.51
CA LYS A 94 -51.53 -3.22 19.37
C LYS A 94 -53.02 -3.37 19.05
N ASN A 95 -53.40 -3.33 17.77
CA ASN A 95 -54.79 -3.48 17.33
C ASN A 95 -55.37 -4.85 17.71
N VAL A 96 -54.59 -5.92 17.55
CA VAL A 96 -54.96 -7.29 18.00
C VAL A 96 -55.22 -7.32 19.50
N THR A 97 -54.40 -6.63 20.30
CA THR A 97 -54.55 -6.56 21.76
C THR A 97 -55.82 -5.82 22.17
N VAL A 98 -56.11 -4.68 21.53
CA VAL A 98 -57.34 -3.91 21.75
C VAL A 98 -58.57 -4.76 21.42
N ARG A 99 -58.61 -5.36 20.23
CA ARG A 99 -59.75 -6.17 19.77
C ARG A 99 -59.97 -7.42 20.62
N LYS A 100 -58.89 -8.05 21.09
CA LYS A 100 -58.95 -9.15 22.07
C LYS A 100 -59.60 -8.71 23.38
N ASN A 101 -59.30 -7.50 23.86
CA ASN A 101 -59.90 -6.96 25.09
C ASN A 101 -61.39 -6.59 24.89
N GLU A 102 -61.78 -6.09 23.73
CA GLU A 102 -63.17 -5.81 23.38
C GLU A 102 -64.03 -7.09 23.37
N ILE A 103 -63.55 -8.16 22.72
CA ILE A 103 -64.24 -9.46 22.67
C ILE A 103 -64.44 -10.03 24.09
N LYS A 104 -63.44 -9.88 24.97
CA LYS A 104 -63.53 -10.32 26.37
C LYS A 104 -64.58 -9.55 27.18
N LYS A 105 -64.77 -8.26 26.90
CA LYS A 105 -65.68 -7.38 27.65
C LYS A 105 -67.13 -7.44 27.17
N ASN A 106 -67.41 -7.96 25.98
CA ASN A 106 -68.76 -8.06 25.44
C ASN A 106 -69.63 -9.00 26.30
N LYS A 107 -70.72 -8.52 26.89
CA LYS A 107 -71.56 -9.33 27.80
C LYS A 107 -72.58 -10.21 27.09
N ASP A 108 -72.86 -9.93 25.83
CA ASP A 108 -73.96 -10.55 25.07
C ASP A 108 -73.57 -11.85 24.36
N ILE A 109 -72.29 -12.24 24.42
CA ILE A 109 -71.74 -13.44 23.77
C ILE A 109 -71.38 -14.49 24.83
N ALA A 110 -71.77 -15.75 24.59
CA ALA A 110 -71.40 -16.88 25.44
C ALA A 110 -69.87 -17.04 25.54
N LYS A 111 -69.40 -17.58 26.66
CA LYS A 111 -67.95 -17.71 26.95
C LYS A 111 -67.22 -18.56 25.89
N GLU A 112 -67.88 -19.59 25.38
CA GLU A 112 -67.34 -20.53 24.39
C GLU A 112 -67.13 -19.87 23.02
N ASP A 113 -68.13 -19.11 22.56
CA ASP A 113 -68.05 -18.33 21.32
C ASP A 113 -66.98 -17.24 21.35
N LYS A 114 -66.76 -16.60 22.51
CA LYS A 114 -65.66 -15.64 22.70
C LYS A 114 -64.28 -16.29 22.51
N ASN A 115 -64.11 -17.50 23.03
CA ASN A 115 -62.84 -18.22 22.90
C ASN A 115 -62.56 -18.55 21.44
N ILE A 116 -63.56 -19.06 20.71
CA ILE A 116 -63.48 -19.34 19.26
C ILE A 116 -63.14 -18.07 18.47
N ALA A 117 -63.78 -16.94 18.78
CA ALA A 117 -63.52 -15.66 18.11
C ALA A 117 -62.09 -15.14 18.36
N ILE A 118 -61.58 -15.26 19.60
CA ILE A 118 -60.21 -14.89 19.95
C ILE A 118 -59.20 -15.78 19.25
N GLU A 119 -59.46 -17.09 19.20
CA GLU A 119 -58.58 -18.06 18.54
C GLU A 119 -58.45 -17.75 17.03
N LYS A 120 -59.57 -17.55 16.34
CA LYS A 120 -59.59 -17.14 14.92
C LYS A 120 -58.80 -15.84 14.70
N LEU A 121 -58.98 -14.85 15.56
CA LEU A 121 -58.25 -13.57 15.50
C LEU A 121 -56.74 -13.77 15.69
N LEU A 122 -56.31 -14.62 16.62
CA LEU A 122 -54.89 -14.92 16.86
C LEU A 122 -54.26 -15.68 15.69
N VAL A 123 -54.97 -16.64 15.09
CA VAL A 123 -54.49 -17.38 13.92
C VAL A 123 -54.26 -16.45 12.73
N LEU A 124 -55.24 -15.61 12.40
CA LEU A 124 -55.12 -14.61 11.34
C LEU A 124 -53.99 -13.61 11.65
N ALA A 125 -53.89 -13.18 12.91
CA ALA A 125 -52.85 -12.24 13.31
C ALA A 125 -51.44 -12.84 13.21
N ASN A 126 -51.26 -14.09 13.61
CA ASN A 126 -49.98 -14.79 13.51
C ASN A 126 -49.56 -14.98 12.06
N LYS A 127 -50.49 -15.30 11.16
CA LYS A 127 -50.21 -15.41 9.72
C LYS A 127 -49.68 -14.09 9.14
N GLU A 128 -50.38 -12.99 9.42
CA GLU A 128 -49.99 -11.65 8.95
C GLU A 128 -48.66 -11.17 9.54
N ILE A 129 -48.45 -11.40 10.85
CA ILE A 129 -47.19 -11.10 11.52
C ILE A 129 -46.04 -11.91 10.90
N GLN A 130 -46.27 -13.19 10.59
CA GLN A 130 -45.25 -14.03 9.99
C GLN A 130 -44.89 -13.56 8.58
N THR A 131 -45.87 -13.21 7.75
CA THR A 131 -45.62 -12.63 6.42
C THR A 131 -44.79 -11.35 6.51
N ASN A 132 -45.12 -10.44 7.44
CA ASN A 132 -44.37 -9.20 7.62
C ASN A 132 -42.97 -9.42 8.22
N LYS A 133 -42.80 -10.45 9.07
CA LYS A 133 -41.47 -10.87 9.53
C LYS A 133 -40.60 -11.40 8.39
N ASN A 134 -41.16 -12.19 7.46
CA ASN A 134 -40.42 -12.67 6.30
C ASN A 134 -39.93 -11.50 5.43
N LYS A 135 -40.81 -10.51 5.17
CA LYS A 135 -40.42 -9.27 4.47
C LYS A 135 -39.32 -8.48 5.19
N LEU A 136 -39.33 -8.45 6.53
CA LEU A 136 -38.25 -7.83 7.30
C LEU A 136 -36.92 -8.55 7.09
N VAL A 137 -36.91 -9.88 7.06
CA VAL A 137 -35.70 -10.67 6.81
C VAL A 137 -35.16 -10.39 5.40
N GLU A 138 -36.02 -10.32 4.39
CA GLU A 138 -35.64 -9.96 3.02
C GLU A 138 -35.05 -8.54 2.94
N LEU A 139 -35.71 -7.55 3.57
CA LEU A 139 -35.21 -6.18 3.62
C LEU A 139 -33.87 -6.07 4.36
N ASP A 140 -33.72 -6.75 5.50
CA ASP A 140 -32.46 -6.78 6.25
C ASP A 140 -31.33 -7.42 5.43
N ALA A 141 -31.62 -8.45 4.62
CA ALA A 141 -30.65 -9.07 3.72
C ALA A 141 -30.23 -8.10 2.60
N LEU A 142 -31.18 -7.43 1.95
CA LEU A 142 -30.90 -6.42 0.91
C LEU A 142 -30.11 -5.23 1.46
N ILE A 143 -30.43 -4.77 2.66
CA ILE A 143 -29.68 -3.71 3.35
C ILE A 143 -28.24 -4.14 3.58
N LYS A 144 -28.00 -5.37 4.06
CA LYS A 144 -26.64 -5.88 4.28
C LYS A 144 -25.84 -5.95 2.99
N ILE A 145 -26.44 -6.41 1.89
CA ILE A 145 -25.78 -6.47 0.58
C ILE A 145 -25.36 -5.05 0.14
N GLU A 146 -26.30 -4.11 0.15
CA GLU A 146 -26.06 -2.73 -0.26
C GLU A 146 -25.04 -2.04 0.67
N GLN A 147 -25.12 -2.26 1.98
CA GLN A 147 -24.15 -1.74 2.94
C GLN A 147 -22.76 -2.30 2.72
N ASN A 148 -22.63 -3.59 2.41
CA ASN A 148 -21.33 -4.19 2.16
C ASN A 148 -20.69 -3.68 0.88
N GLU A 149 -21.48 -3.51 -0.19
CA GLU A 149 -21.01 -2.96 -1.46
C GLU A 149 -20.49 -1.53 -1.31
N TRP A 150 -21.18 -0.70 -0.52
CA TRP A 150 -20.86 0.72 -0.40
C TRP A 150 -20.23 1.12 0.94
N ASN A 151 -19.80 0.14 1.75
CA ASN A 151 -18.91 0.42 2.86
C ASN A 151 -17.52 0.82 2.34
N LYS A 152 -16.62 1.18 3.26
CA LYS A 152 -15.25 1.58 2.94
C LYS A 152 -14.51 0.56 2.05
N GLU A 153 -14.64 -0.73 2.34
CA GLU A 153 -13.88 -1.79 1.67
C GLU A 153 -14.51 -2.15 0.32
N GLY A 154 -15.84 -2.30 0.25
CA GLY A 154 -16.57 -2.56 -0.99
C GLY A 154 -16.41 -1.42 -2.01
N LEU A 155 -16.47 -0.18 -1.53
CA LEU A 155 -16.21 1.00 -2.37
C LEU A 155 -14.80 1.00 -2.93
N ARG A 156 -13.81 0.63 -2.11
CA ARG A 156 -12.42 0.52 -2.55
C ARG A 156 -12.26 -0.54 -3.62
N GLU A 157 -12.81 -1.73 -3.39
CA GLU A 157 -12.76 -2.84 -4.35
C GLU A 157 -13.39 -2.45 -5.69
N LYS A 158 -14.57 -1.82 -5.66
CA LYS A 158 -15.26 -1.35 -6.85
C LYS A 158 -14.43 -0.33 -7.63
N LEU A 159 -13.94 0.71 -6.97
CA LEU A 159 -13.10 1.71 -7.65
C LEU A 159 -11.77 1.11 -8.15
N TYR A 160 -11.20 0.11 -7.46
CA TYR A 160 -9.98 -0.56 -7.93
C TYR A 160 -10.20 -1.37 -9.21
N GLN A 161 -11.35 -2.03 -9.32
CA GLN A 161 -11.69 -2.87 -10.47
C GLN A 161 -12.16 -2.03 -11.66
N ASP A 162 -13.09 -1.11 -11.41
CA ASP A 162 -13.82 -0.41 -12.47
C ASP A 162 -13.14 0.91 -12.86
N GLY A 163 -12.36 1.50 -11.96
CA GLY A 163 -11.93 2.89 -12.10
C GLY A 163 -13.10 3.85 -11.91
N PHE A 164 -12.96 5.08 -12.43
CA PHE A 164 -14.03 6.08 -12.44
C PHE A 164 -13.72 7.21 -13.42
N THR A 165 -14.75 7.94 -13.85
CA THR A 165 -14.60 9.14 -14.71
C THR A 165 -14.97 10.39 -13.93
N LEU A 166 -14.17 11.45 -14.06
CA LEU A 166 -14.48 12.79 -13.53
C LEU A 166 -14.49 13.82 -14.66
N THR A 167 -15.41 14.78 -14.56
CA THR A 167 -15.46 15.94 -15.46
C THR A 167 -14.69 17.10 -14.82
N HIS A 168 -13.58 17.47 -15.43
CA HIS A 168 -12.79 18.65 -15.09
C HIS A 168 -13.28 19.86 -15.87
N THR A 169 -13.55 20.96 -15.17
CA THR A 169 -13.96 22.21 -15.79
C THR A 169 -12.86 23.25 -15.64
N HIS A 170 -12.45 23.88 -16.73
CA HIS A 170 -11.50 24.98 -16.71
C HIS A 170 -11.92 26.08 -17.70
N THR A 171 -11.51 27.32 -17.44
CA THR A 171 -11.79 28.44 -18.36
C THR A 171 -10.58 28.66 -19.26
N SER A 172 -10.77 28.56 -20.57
CA SER A 172 -9.75 28.88 -21.58
C SER A 172 -10.28 29.98 -22.49
N LYS A 173 -9.56 31.11 -22.57
CA LYS A 173 -9.94 32.27 -23.39
C LYS A 173 -11.39 32.76 -23.16
N GLY A 174 -11.87 32.71 -21.92
CA GLY A 174 -13.24 33.12 -21.55
C GLY A 174 -14.33 32.08 -21.80
N ILE A 175 -13.98 30.90 -22.33
CA ILE A 175 -14.91 29.80 -22.59
C ILE A 175 -14.70 28.73 -21.51
N VAL A 176 -15.81 28.27 -20.92
CA VAL A 176 -15.81 27.12 -20.01
C VAL A 176 -15.64 25.85 -20.82
N VAL A 177 -14.48 25.21 -20.67
CA VAL A 177 -14.16 23.91 -21.28
C VAL A 177 -14.38 22.83 -20.23
N LYS A 178 -15.13 21.80 -20.62
CA LYS A 178 -15.31 20.56 -19.84
C LYS A 178 -14.50 19.46 -20.48
N GLU A 179 -13.79 18.72 -19.66
CA GLU A 179 -12.92 17.63 -20.07
C GLU A 179 -13.20 16.43 -19.17
N GLU A 180 -13.48 15.29 -19.78
CA GLU A 180 -13.71 14.05 -19.03
C GLU A 180 -12.43 13.21 -19.02
N ILE A 181 -12.02 12.80 -17.83
CA ILE A 181 -10.85 11.94 -17.64
C ILE A 181 -11.30 10.68 -16.92
N THR A 182 -11.04 9.53 -17.55
CA THR A 182 -11.25 8.20 -16.94
C THR A 182 -9.97 7.77 -16.24
N TYR A 183 -10.10 7.37 -14.98
CA TYR A 183 -9.01 6.99 -14.10
C TYR A 183 -9.04 5.50 -13.79
N LYS A 184 -7.87 4.86 -13.83
CA LYS A 184 -7.65 3.47 -13.41
C LYS A 184 -6.81 3.41 -12.15
N PHE A 185 -7.09 2.43 -11.30
CA PHE A 185 -6.26 2.18 -10.12
C PHE A 185 -4.84 1.83 -10.54
N TRP A 186 -3.88 2.59 -10.03
CA TRP A 186 -2.50 2.49 -10.47
C TRP A 186 -1.65 1.70 -9.48
N PHE A 187 -1.41 2.24 -8.28
CA PHE A 187 -0.70 1.56 -7.18
C PHE A 187 -1.00 2.26 -5.85
N ARG A 188 -0.56 1.65 -4.73
CA ARG A 188 -0.60 2.31 -3.42
C ARG A 188 0.75 2.92 -3.09
N THR A 189 0.75 4.16 -2.59
CA THR A 189 2.00 4.79 -2.17
C THR A 189 2.67 4.01 -1.03
N PRO A 190 3.98 3.75 -1.10
CA PRO A 190 4.71 3.08 -0.04
C PRO A 190 5.01 4.09 1.07
N ALA A 191 4.17 4.15 2.12
CA ALA A 191 4.49 4.89 3.33
C ALA A 191 4.10 4.09 4.58
N LYS A 192 5.09 3.67 5.38
CA LYS A 192 4.87 3.01 6.68
C LYS A 192 4.26 3.93 7.76
N SER A 193 4.19 5.24 7.54
CA SER A 193 3.78 6.24 8.55
C SER A 193 2.85 7.35 8.06
N ARG A 194 2.46 7.37 6.78
CA ARG A 194 1.44 8.29 6.24
C ARG A 194 0.29 7.46 5.69
N VAL A 195 -0.92 8.02 5.68
CA VAL A 195 -2.10 7.42 5.05
C VAL A 195 -1.69 6.97 3.65
N GLY A 196 -1.61 5.66 3.43
CA GLY A 196 -1.17 5.09 2.16
C GLY A 196 -2.23 5.33 1.10
N ASP A 197 -2.20 6.52 0.51
CA ASP A 197 -3.12 6.98 -0.52
C ASP A 197 -3.09 5.98 -1.68
N SER A 198 -4.28 5.65 -2.19
CA SER A 198 -4.46 4.83 -3.39
C SER A 198 -4.33 5.74 -4.58
N ILE A 199 -3.33 5.52 -5.43
CA ILE A 199 -3.09 6.39 -6.59
C ILE A 199 -3.84 5.83 -7.78
N PHE A 200 -4.58 6.71 -8.43
CA PHE A 200 -5.25 6.51 -9.69
C PHE A 200 -4.60 7.37 -10.76
N ILE A 201 -4.61 6.90 -12.00
CA ILE A 201 -4.04 7.61 -13.14
C ILE A 201 -4.97 7.52 -14.34
N SER A 202 -4.95 8.56 -15.16
CA SER A 202 -5.64 8.64 -16.44
C SER A 202 -5.38 7.39 -17.29
N GLU A 203 -6.46 6.85 -17.83
CA GLU A 203 -6.44 5.69 -18.72
C GLU A 203 -5.54 5.91 -19.94
N ALA A 204 -5.44 7.15 -20.42
CA ALA A 204 -4.64 7.52 -21.60
C ALA A 204 -3.15 7.16 -21.45
N ILE A 205 -2.60 7.22 -20.23
CA ILE A 205 -1.19 6.94 -19.94
C ILE A 205 -0.98 5.70 -19.07
N TYR A 206 -2.07 5.08 -18.60
CA TYR A 206 -2.05 3.94 -17.68
C TYR A 206 -1.19 2.78 -18.19
N ASN A 207 -1.45 2.31 -19.42
CA ASN A 207 -0.79 1.12 -19.96
C ASN A 207 0.73 1.32 -20.07
N ASP A 208 1.17 2.48 -20.56
CA ASP A 208 2.58 2.77 -20.76
C ASP A 208 3.34 2.86 -19.43
N ILE A 209 2.77 3.55 -18.44
CA ILE A 209 3.45 3.73 -17.17
C ILE A 209 3.42 2.47 -16.31
N VAL A 210 2.32 1.70 -16.32
CA VAL A 210 2.22 0.41 -15.62
C VAL A 210 3.20 -0.58 -16.22
N LYS A 211 3.23 -0.69 -17.55
CA LYS A 211 4.20 -1.52 -18.27
C LYS A 211 5.62 -1.12 -17.90
N TRP A 212 5.94 0.17 -17.87
CA TRP A 212 7.27 0.63 -17.47
C TRP A 212 7.62 0.26 -16.03
N GLN A 213 6.77 0.58 -15.04
CA GLN A 213 7.02 0.26 -13.63
C GLN A 213 7.16 -1.24 -13.36
N ASN A 214 6.37 -2.05 -14.08
CA ASN A 214 6.37 -3.50 -13.98
C ASN A 214 7.55 -4.13 -14.71
N MET A 215 8.48 -3.34 -15.26
CA MET A 215 9.53 -3.84 -16.16
C MET A 215 8.97 -4.54 -17.40
N GLY A 216 7.69 -4.36 -17.73
CA GLY A 216 6.95 -5.11 -18.74
C GLY A 216 6.70 -6.58 -18.37
N LEU A 217 6.93 -6.95 -17.11
CA LEU A 217 6.66 -8.29 -16.60
C LEU A 217 5.16 -8.49 -16.38
N THR A 218 4.70 -9.69 -16.71
CA THR A 218 3.38 -10.21 -16.33
C THR A 218 3.58 -11.45 -15.48
N LEU A 219 2.90 -11.52 -14.33
CA LEU A 219 2.91 -12.73 -13.50
C LEU A 219 1.99 -13.79 -14.12
N PRO A 220 2.32 -15.09 -14.03
CA PRO A 220 1.44 -16.14 -14.53
C PRO A 220 0.17 -16.25 -13.69
N GLN A 221 -0.82 -16.94 -14.25
CA GLN A 221 -2.05 -17.29 -13.55
C GLN A 221 -1.77 -18.34 -12.47
N GLY A 222 -2.45 -18.23 -11.32
CA GLY A 222 -2.33 -19.18 -10.21
C GLY A 222 -1.53 -18.61 -9.03
N GLU A 223 -0.87 -19.49 -8.28
CA GLU A 223 -0.05 -19.10 -7.13
C GLU A 223 1.17 -18.30 -7.59
N THR A 224 1.23 -17.04 -7.21
CA THR A 224 2.31 -16.13 -7.62
C THR A 224 2.54 -15.04 -6.58
N LYS A 225 3.65 -14.31 -6.72
CA LYS A 225 4.14 -13.32 -5.74
C LYS A 225 3.53 -11.93 -5.97
N VAL A 226 2.19 -11.85 -6.03
CA VAL A 226 1.46 -10.60 -6.33
C VAL A 226 1.77 -9.50 -5.31
N VAL A 227 1.84 -9.86 -4.02
CA VAL A 227 2.09 -8.91 -2.93
C VAL A 227 3.48 -8.28 -3.06
N GLU A 228 4.51 -9.11 -3.26
CA GLU A 228 5.87 -8.63 -3.46
C GLU A 228 6.03 -7.83 -4.76
N PHE A 229 5.35 -8.25 -5.83
CA PHE A 229 5.35 -7.55 -7.11
C PHE A 229 4.82 -6.12 -6.96
N GLN A 230 3.67 -5.95 -6.31
CA GLN A 230 3.11 -4.62 -6.05
C GLN A 230 4.01 -3.80 -5.11
N ALA A 231 4.63 -4.43 -4.11
CA ALA A 231 5.55 -3.75 -3.21
C ALA A 231 6.80 -3.24 -3.96
N TYR A 232 7.43 -4.06 -4.80
CA TYR A 232 8.66 -3.67 -5.51
C TYR A 232 8.41 -2.77 -6.72
N ARG A 233 7.24 -2.86 -7.36
CA ARG A 233 6.78 -1.91 -8.38
C ARG A 233 6.84 -0.47 -7.86
N SER A 234 6.49 -0.26 -6.59
CA SER A 234 6.48 1.07 -5.98
C SER A 234 7.87 1.69 -5.75
N LEU A 235 8.96 0.93 -5.91
CA LEU A 235 10.32 1.42 -5.63
C LEU A 235 10.70 2.61 -6.52
N THR A 236 10.28 2.62 -7.79
CA THR A 236 10.52 3.73 -8.73
C THR A 236 9.74 5.00 -8.37
N ALA A 237 8.69 4.88 -7.55
CA ALA A 237 7.89 6.00 -7.03
C ALA A 237 8.47 6.60 -5.74
N SER A 238 9.55 6.04 -5.19
CA SER A 238 10.19 6.55 -3.98
C SER A 238 10.69 7.98 -4.24
N HIS A 239 10.55 8.86 -3.24
CA HIS A 239 11.18 10.18 -3.29
C HIS A 239 12.70 10.02 -3.45
N ILE A 240 13.29 10.79 -4.36
CA ILE A 240 14.73 10.85 -4.61
C ILE A 240 15.23 12.28 -4.45
N GLU A 241 16.40 12.43 -3.83
CA GLU A 241 17.08 13.72 -3.72
C GLU A 241 17.68 14.12 -5.06
N ARG A 242 18.34 13.16 -5.73
CA ARG A 242 18.95 13.33 -7.06
C ARG A 242 19.12 11.98 -7.75
N ASN A 243 19.47 12.01 -9.03
CA ASN A 243 19.91 10.82 -9.76
C ASN A 243 21.42 10.72 -9.81
N ILE A 244 21.88 9.49 -10.00
CA ILE A 244 23.24 9.17 -10.43
C ILE A 244 23.18 8.19 -11.58
N GLU A 245 24.18 8.24 -12.45
CA GLU A 245 24.30 7.31 -13.56
C GLU A 245 25.23 6.15 -13.16
N ILE A 246 24.74 4.92 -13.12
CA ILE A 246 25.57 3.74 -12.85
C ILE A 246 25.40 2.75 -13.99
N ASN A 247 26.44 2.58 -14.81
CA ASN A 247 26.41 1.63 -15.90
C ASN A 247 26.24 0.20 -15.36
N VAL A 248 25.28 -0.55 -15.89
CA VAL A 248 25.03 -1.94 -15.48
C VAL A 248 26.22 -2.88 -15.70
N LYS A 249 27.16 -2.52 -16.59
CA LYS A 249 28.42 -3.27 -16.79
C LYS A 249 29.42 -3.07 -15.65
N SER A 250 29.23 -2.04 -14.83
CA SER A 250 30.06 -1.71 -13.67
C SER A 250 29.55 -2.31 -12.37
N ILE A 251 28.46 -3.09 -12.42
CA ILE A 251 27.84 -3.73 -11.26
C ILE A 251 28.32 -5.18 -11.17
N LEU A 252 28.99 -5.51 -10.07
CA LEU A 252 29.34 -6.87 -9.70
C LEU A 252 28.37 -7.35 -8.61
N VAL A 253 27.53 -8.32 -8.95
CA VAL A 253 26.60 -8.96 -8.00
C VAL A 253 27.26 -10.23 -7.46
N LEU A 254 27.37 -10.32 -6.15
CA LEU A 254 27.93 -11.45 -5.41
C LEU A 254 26.84 -12.23 -4.70
N ASN A 255 27.19 -13.39 -4.13
CA ASN A 255 26.33 -14.09 -3.17
C ASN A 255 26.34 -13.36 -1.83
N ASP A 256 25.19 -13.28 -1.18
CA ASP A 256 25.11 -12.90 0.22
C ASP A 256 25.84 -13.92 1.10
N LEU A 257 26.36 -13.43 2.23
CA LEU A 257 26.97 -14.27 3.24
C LEU A 257 25.94 -14.67 4.28
N GLU A 258 25.72 -15.98 4.36
CA GLU A 258 24.88 -16.59 5.37
C GLU A 258 25.72 -16.92 6.60
N SER A 259 25.20 -16.56 7.77
CA SER A 259 25.74 -16.90 9.08
C SER A 259 24.70 -17.73 9.83
N TYR A 260 25.14 -18.72 10.60
CA TYR A 260 24.27 -19.62 11.33
C TYR A 260 24.63 -19.66 12.80
N MET A 261 23.61 -19.72 13.65
CA MET A 261 23.78 -19.85 15.10
C MET A 261 22.66 -20.70 15.69
N ASP A 262 23.02 -21.62 16.58
CA ASP A 262 22.03 -22.36 17.39
C ASP A 262 21.70 -21.53 18.63
N THR A 263 20.44 -21.14 18.79
CA THR A 263 20.00 -20.29 19.91
C THR A 263 18.56 -20.60 20.31
N ASP A 264 18.17 -20.13 21.48
CA ASP A 264 16.77 -20.20 21.93
C ASP A 264 15.97 -19.13 21.18
N ILE A 265 14.91 -19.56 20.51
CA ILE A 265 14.02 -18.72 19.71
C ILE A 265 12.59 -18.81 20.23
N ILE A 266 11.78 -17.83 19.82
CA ILE A 266 10.33 -17.92 19.85
C ILE A 266 9.86 -18.08 18.40
N SER A 267 9.42 -19.29 18.05
CA SER A 267 8.83 -19.61 16.75
C SER A 267 7.36 -19.20 16.75
N VAL A 268 6.90 -18.53 15.69
CA VAL A 268 5.47 -18.24 15.48
C VAL A 268 4.94 -19.23 14.45
N GLU A 269 4.04 -20.10 14.87
CA GLU A 269 3.53 -21.21 14.08
C GLU A 269 2.02 -21.14 13.93
N MET A 270 1.51 -21.76 12.87
CA MET A 270 0.07 -21.91 12.64
C MET A 270 -0.38 -23.23 13.24
N GLU A 271 -1.31 -23.16 14.17
CA GLU A 271 -1.96 -24.33 14.76
C GLU A 271 -3.43 -24.35 14.33
N ASP A 272 -3.88 -25.49 13.80
CA ASP A 272 -5.28 -25.72 13.49
C ASP A 272 -6.09 -25.84 14.80
N TYR A 273 -7.28 -25.25 14.82
CA TYR A 273 -8.24 -25.40 15.90
C TYR A 273 -9.66 -25.42 15.35
N LEU A 274 -10.60 -25.97 16.12
CA LEU A 274 -12.01 -25.98 15.76
C LEU A 274 -12.74 -24.81 16.42
N ASP A 275 -13.45 -24.03 15.62
CA ASP A 275 -14.42 -23.02 16.08
C ASP A 275 -15.83 -23.51 15.72
N GLY A 276 -16.39 -24.36 16.59
CA GLY A 276 -17.56 -25.18 16.25
C GLY A 276 -17.18 -26.34 15.32
N GLU A 277 -17.81 -26.41 14.15
CA GLU A 277 -17.49 -27.40 13.10
C GLU A 277 -16.49 -26.87 12.05
N GLU A 278 -16.10 -25.59 12.11
CA GLU A 278 -15.15 -24.99 11.18
C GLU A 278 -13.70 -25.17 11.67
N ALA A 279 -12.85 -25.74 10.81
CA ALA A 279 -11.40 -25.72 11.01
C ALA A 279 -10.86 -24.31 10.74
N LYS A 280 -10.20 -23.72 11.73
CA LYS A 280 -9.55 -22.41 11.68
C LYS A 280 -8.10 -22.54 12.10
N GLN A 281 -7.31 -21.50 11.83
CA GLN A 281 -5.90 -21.44 12.21
C GLN A 281 -5.65 -20.28 13.15
N LYS A 282 -4.82 -20.51 14.16
CA LYS A 282 -4.34 -19.49 15.08
C LYS A 282 -2.82 -19.47 15.08
N CYS A 283 -2.25 -18.29 15.30
CA CYS A 283 -0.81 -18.16 15.54
C CYS A 283 -0.50 -18.53 16.98
N VAL A 284 0.47 -19.41 17.20
CA VAL A 284 1.01 -19.76 18.53
C VAL A 284 2.49 -19.43 18.60
N ALA A 285 2.93 -18.93 19.76
CA ALA A 285 4.33 -18.63 20.03
C ALA A 285 4.94 -19.79 20.83
N ILE A 286 5.94 -20.45 20.26
CA ILE A 286 6.57 -21.65 20.82
C ILE A 286 8.06 -21.35 21.08
N SER A 287 8.46 -21.45 22.34
CA SER A 287 9.87 -21.36 22.71
C SER A 287 10.58 -22.68 22.41
N ARG A 288 11.65 -22.64 21.62
CA ARG A 288 12.50 -23.81 21.36
C ARG A 288 13.92 -23.39 21.01
N ARG A 289 14.85 -24.34 21.07
CA ARG A 289 16.19 -24.16 20.51
C ARG A 289 16.16 -24.51 19.01
N ASP A 290 16.71 -23.64 18.18
CA ASP A 290 16.72 -23.82 16.73
C ASP A 290 17.98 -23.22 16.08
N ARG A 291 18.28 -23.64 14.85
CA ARG A 291 19.38 -23.13 14.05
C ARG A 291 18.91 -21.94 13.23
N VAL A 292 19.26 -20.74 13.65
CA VAL A 292 18.88 -19.49 13.00
C VAL A 292 19.89 -19.13 11.92
N LYS A 293 19.37 -18.73 10.75
CA LYS A 293 20.15 -18.18 9.64
C LYS A 293 20.03 -16.66 9.61
N ASN A 294 21.16 -15.96 9.49
CA ASN A 294 21.22 -14.52 9.25
C ASN A 294 21.93 -14.22 7.93
N ILE A 295 21.46 -13.21 7.21
CA ILE A 295 22.08 -12.73 5.96
C ILE A 295 22.85 -11.47 6.32
N LEU A 296 24.19 -11.53 6.29
CA LEU A 296 25.03 -10.48 6.85
C LEU A 296 25.03 -9.18 6.02
N TRP A 297 24.81 -9.28 4.71
CA TRP A 297 24.92 -8.16 3.78
C TRP A 297 23.61 -7.85 3.05
N ASP A 298 22.46 -8.22 3.62
CA ASP A 298 21.14 -8.04 2.97
C ASP A 298 20.92 -6.58 2.55
N GLY A 299 20.90 -6.37 1.23
CA GLY A 299 20.66 -5.06 0.63
C GLY A 299 21.82 -4.08 0.82
N MET A 300 23.02 -4.54 1.18
CA MET A 300 24.24 -3.73 1.21
C MET A 300 24.85 -3.62 -0.20
N ALA A 301 25.53 -2.51 -0.44
CA ALA A 301 26.40 -2.33 -1.58
C ALA A 301 27.63 -1.50 -1.21
N LEU A 302 28.67 -1.60 -2.02
CA LEU A 302 29.88 -0.80 -1.97
C LEU A 302 30.00 -0.07 -3.30
N LEU A 303 29.99 1.27 -3.26
CA LEU A 303 30.10 2.11 -4.46
C LEU A 303 31.39 2.91 -4.38
N ASP A 304 32.08 3.00 -5.51
CA ASP A 304 33.33 3.73 -5.61
C ASP A 304 33.18 5.20 -5.17
N GLU A 305 34.21 5.70 -4.49
CA GLU A 305 34.22 7.05 -3.92
C GLU A 305 34.04 8.16 -4.96
N GLU A 306 34.36 7.91 -6.24
CA GLU A 306 34.17 8.87 -7.33
C GLU A 306 32.69 9.28 -7.55
N TYR A 307 31.73 8.48 -7.07
CA TYR A 307 30.30 8.76 -7.21
C TYR A 307 29.75 9.70 -6.13
N TYR A 308 30.51 9.94 -5.07
CA TYR A 308 30.05 10.66 -3.89
C TYR A 308 30.43 12.13 -3.93
N GLU A 309 29.46 12.98 -3.56
CA GLU A 309 29.74 14.37 -3.24
C GLU A 309 30.51 14.47 -1.92
N GLU A 310 31.16 15.61 -1.70
CA GLU A 310 31.87 15.88 -0.45
C GLU A 310 30.91 15.78 0.76
N GLY A 311 31.36 15.09 1.82
CA GLY A 311 30.56 14.85 3.02
C GLY A 311 29.56 13.69 2.92
N ASP A 312 29.24 13.18 1.73
CA ASP A 312 28.36 12.02 1.59
C ASP A 312 29.13 10.71 1.81
N ASN A 313 28.56 9.79 2.61
CA ASN A 313 29.19 8.53 3.03
C ASN A 313 28.39 7.28 2.61
N TYR A 314 27.12 7.43 2.29
CA TYR A 314 26.30 6.35 1.74
C TYR A 314 25.14 6.90 0.90
N TYR A 315 24.70 6.11 -0.07
CA TYR A 315 23.50 6.36 -0.85
C TYR A 315 22.53 5.17 -0.78
N LEU A 316 21.29 5.43 -0.41
CA LEU A 316 20.21 4.46 -0.52
C LEU A 316 19.64 4.51 -1.94
N LEU A 317 20.11 3.59 -2.78
CA LEU A 317 19.81 3.55 -4.20
C LEU A 317 18.48 2.87 -4.51
N ARG A 318 17.78 3.38 -5.52
CA ARG A 318 16.58 2.77 -6.11
C ARG A 318 16.66 2.70 -7.62
N GLN A 319 16.14 1.61 -8.15
CA GLN A 319 15.72 1.44 -9.53
C GLN A 319 14.55 0.44 -9.58
N HIS A 320 14.09 0.05 -10.78
CA HIS A 320 13.16 -1.00 -11.10
C HIS A 320 13.50 -2.24 -10.32
N MET A 321 12.68 -2.55 -9.31
CA MET A 321 12.86 -3.72 -8.46
C MET A 321 14.32 -3.86 -7.94
N PHE A 322 15.01 -2.74 -7.73
CA PHE A 322 16.38 -2.67 -7.21
C PHE A 322 16.42 -1.78 -5.98
N LYS A 323 17.06 -2.28 -4.92
CA LYS A 323 17.20 -1.55 -3.65
C LYS A 323 18.48 -1.97 -2.95
N ALA A 324 19.42 -1.03 -2.81
CA ALA A 324 20.66 -1.23 -2.08
C ALA A 324 21.03 0.00 -1.24
N CYS A 325 21.66 -0.20 -0.09
CA CYS A 325 22.39 0.83 0.65
C CYS A 325 23.86 0.76 0.25
N ALA A 326 24.27 1.64 -0.66
CA ALA A 326 25.63 1.74 -1.14
C ALA A 326 26.47 2.58 -0.16
N PHE A 327 27.53 2.02 0.39
CA PHE A 327 28.51 2.74 1.21
C PHE A 327 29.65 3.24 0.33
N LYS A 328 30.19 4.42 0.68
CA LYS A 328 31.35 5.01 0.01
C LYS A 328 32.61 4.21 0.35
N THR A 329 33.25 3.66 -0.67
CA THR A 329 34.51 2.93 -0.52
C THR A 329 35.42 3.13 -1.73
N GLY A 330 36.72 2.93 -1.57
CA GLY A 330 37.68 2.93 -2.68
C GLY A 330 37.65 1.60 -3.44
N VAL A 331 36.54 1.28 -4.12
CA VAL A 331 36.36 0.03 -4.87
C VAL A 331 37.46 -0.14 -5.92
N VAL A 332 37.68 0.89 -6.73
CA VAL A 332 38.69 0.87 -7.80
C VAL A 332 40.09 0.68 -7.21
N ARG A 333 40.41 1.38 -6.12
CA ARG A 333 41.69 1.24 -5.42
C ARG A 333 41.89 -0.18 -4.90
N PHE A 334 40.91 -0.73 -4.18
CA PHE A 334 40.96 -2.09 -3.67
C PHE A 334 41.18 -3.11 -4.79
N LEU A 335 40.48 -2.98 -5.92
CA LEU A 335 40.62 -3.89 -7.05
C LEU A 335 41.98 -3.74 -7.75
N LYS A 336 42.53 -2.53 -7.86
CA LYS A 336 43.90 -2.33 -8.36
C LYS A 336 44.92 -2.99 -7.44
N ASP A 337 44.80 -2.80 -6.14
CA ASP A 337 45.71 -3.38 -5.15
C ASP A 337 45.63 -4.93 -5.15
N LYS A 338 44.42 -5.48 -5.32
CA LYS A 338 44.19 -6.93 -5.34
C LYS A 338 44.68 -7.63 -6.62
N TYR A 339 44.45 -7.02 -7.78
CA TYR A 339 44.75 -7.64 -9.09
C TYR A 339 46.09 -7.19 -9.68
N GLY A 340 46.69 -6.12 -9.16
CA GLY A 340 48.00 -5.63 -9.60
C GLY A 340 48.07 -5.40 -11.10
N THR A 341 49.04 -6.03 -11.76
CA THR A 341 49.25 -5.94 -13.21
C THR A 341 48.08 -6.47 -14.03
N ASP A 342 47.29 -7.38 -13.47
CA ASP A 342 46.16 -8.00 -14.17
C ASP A 342 44.88 -7.19 -14.06
N TYR A 343 44.86 -6.08 -13.31
CA TYR A 343 43.65 -5.26 -13.08
C TYR A 343 42.90 -4.92 -14.38
N GLU A 344 43.64 -4.59 -15.43
CA GLU A 344 43.06 -4.22 -16.72
C GLU A 344 42.44 -5.39 -17.48
N THR A 345 42.94 -6.60 -17.33
CA THR A 345 42.52 -7.76 -18.14
C THR A 345 41.69 -8.78 -17.36
N ALA A 346 41.81 -8.78 -16.03
CA ALA A 346 41.16 -9.72 -15.14
C ALA A 346 39.63 -9.70 -15.29
N GLN A 347 39.04 -10.88 -15.18
CA GLN A 347 37.60 -11.07 -15.17
C GLN A 347 37.19 -11.86 -13.92
N VAL A 348 36.02 -11.55 -13.39
CA VAL A 348 35.39 -12.27 -12.29
C VAL A 348 33.97 -12.66 -12.69
N ALA A 349 33.54 -13.84 -12.26
CA ALA A 349 32.15 -14.25 -12.43
C ALA A 349 31.27 -13.51 -11.43
N ASP A 350 30.17 -12.92 -11.89
CA ASP A 350 29.07 -12.52 -11.02
C ASP A 350 28.29 -13.77 -10.53
N ARG A 351 27.36 -13.58 -9.60
CA ARG A 351 26.55 -14.68 -9.05
C ARG A 351 25.78 -15.47 -10.12
N TYR A 352 25.49 -14.86 -11.28
CA TYR A 352 24.77 -15.49 -12.38
C TYR A 352 25.71 -16.15 -13.40
N GLY A 353 27.01 -16.19 -13.13
CA GLY A 353 28.03 -16.75 -14.01
C GLY A 353 28.28 -15.91 -15.27
N ASN A 354 28.07 -14.59 -15.22
CA ASN A 354 28.55 -13.68 -16.27
C ASN A 354 29.96 -13.20 -15.92
N ASN A 355 30.84 -13.16 -16.92
CA ASN A 355 32.17 -12.57 -16.74
C ASN A 355 32.09 -11.04 -16.73
N VAL A 356 32.59 -10.45 -15.66
CA VAL A 356 32.70 -9.00 -15.46
C VAL A 356 34.17 -8.63 -15.44
N ARG A 357 34.59 -7.70 -16.30
CA ARG A 357 35.95 -7.16 -16.29
C ARG A 357 36.18 -6.36 -15.02
N VAL A 358 37.22 -6.70 -14.26
CA VAL A 358 37.54 -6.09 -12.97
C VAL A 358 37.69 -4.57 -13.09
N ALA A 359 38.38 -4.09 -14.13
CA ALA A 359 38.55 -2.67 -14.40
C ALA A 359 37.24 -1.87 -14.58
N ASN A 360 36.12 -2.54 -14.92
CA ASN A 360 34.83 -1.87 -15.08
C ASN A 360 34.07 -1.72 -13.77
N VAL A 361 34.39 -2.52 -12.74
CA VAL A 361 33.59 -2.58 -11.51
C VAL A 361 33.67 -1.27 -10.76
N ARG A 362 32.50 -0.75 -10.38
CA ARG A 362 32.31 0.45 -9.55
C ARG A 362 31.34 0.22 -8.40
N LEU A 363 30.38 -0.67 -8.60
CA LEU A 363 29.38 -1.05 -7.60
C LEU A 363 29.50 -2.55 -7.32
N LEU A 364 29.74 -2.92 -6.07
CA LEU A 364 29.58 -4.29 -5.58
C LEU A 364 28.28 -4.37 -4.80
N THR A 365 27.48 -5.40 -5.02
CA THR A 365 26.26 -5.66 -4.24
C THR A 365 25.97 -7.15 -4.21
N THR A 366 24.89 -7.54 -3.55
CA THR A 366 24.46 -8.93 -3.42
C THR A 366 23.10 -9.13 -4.09
N GLU A 367 22.70 -10.39 -4.30
CA GLU A 367 21.42 -10.75 -4.90
C GLU A 367 20.22 -10.08 -4.28
N ASN A 368 20.27 -9.85 -2.97
CA ASN A 368 19.12 -9.36 -2.27
C ASN A 368 18.87 -7.90 -2.67
N ALA A 369 19.84 -7.19 -3.26
CA ALA A 369 19.55 -5.90 -3.88
C ALA A 369 18.70 -6.01 -5.16
N ILE A 370 18.79 -7.13 -5.89
CA ILE A 370 18.07 -7.40 -7.15
C ILE A 370 16.72 -8.07 -6.86
N LYS A 371 15.75 -7.28 -6.40
CA LYS A 371 14.44 -7.79 -5.97
C LYS A 371 13.63 -8.46 -7.10
N SER A 372 13.93 -8.14 -8.37
CA SER A 372 13.30 -8.80 -9.53
C SER A 372 13.62 -10.29 -9.64
N GLU A 373 14.70 -10.79 -9.03
CA GLU A 373 15.05 -12.23 -9.04
C GLU A 373 13.89 -13.12 -8.58
N LYS A 374 13.12 -12.65 -7.60
CA LYS A 374 11.98 -13.39 -7.02
C LYS A 374 10.90 -13.74 -8.05
N PHE A 375 10.81 -13.00 -9.14
CA PHE A 375 9.80 -13.22 -10.18
C PHE A 375 10.25 -14.20 -11.26
N SER A 376 11.54 -14.54 -11.31
CA SER A 376 12.03 -15.65 -12.14
C SER A 376 11.64 -17.02 -11.57
N GLU A 377 11.45 -17.11 -10.26
CA GLU A 377 11.06 -18.35 -9.57
C GLU A 377 9.58 -18.69 -9.80
N CYS A 378 8.77 -17.71 -10.18
CA CYS A 378 7.34 -17.87 -10.42
C CYS A 378 6.95 -17.70 -11.89
N GLY A 379 7.86 -17.94 -12.85
CA GLY A 379 7.53 -17.97 -14.29
C GLY A 379 7.03 -16.64 -14.88
N ALA A 380 7.55 -15.49 -14.42
CA ALA A 380 7.14 -14.21 -14.98
C ALA A 380 7.46 -14.10 -16.48
N ILE A 381 6.53 -13.55 -17.25
CA ILE A 381 6.63 -13.38 -18.70
C ILE A 381 7.15 -11.96 -19.00
N GLY A 382 8.20 -11.87 -19.82
CA GLY A 382 8.80 -10.61 -20.27
C GLY A 382 7.92 -9.82 -21.24
N LYS A 383 8.33 -8.58 -21.53
CA LYS A 383 7.60 -7.68 -22.46
C LYS A 383 7.49 -8.21 -23.90
N ASP A 384 8.31 -9.20 -24.25
CA ASP A 384 8.38 -9.92 -25.52
C ASP A 384 7.50 -11.19 -25.54
N GLY A 385 6.77 -11.47 -24.46
CA GLY A 385 5.93 -12.68 -24.35
C GLY A 385 6.73 -13.93 -24.00
N ILE A 386 8.02 -13.81 -23.70
CA ILE A 386 8.89 -14.93 -23.38
C ILE A 386 8.96 -15.12 -21.86
N GLU A 387 8.74 -16.35 -21.41
CA GLU A 387 8.88 -16.70 -19.99
C GLU A 387 10.33 -16.56 -19.50
N ILE A 388 10.50 -16.00 -18.31
CA ILE A 388 11.79 -15.91 -17.63
C ILE A 388 11.96 -17.11 -16.72
N THR A 389 12.82 -18.04 -17.13
CA THR A 389 12.99 -19.35 -16.49
C THR A 389 14.21 -19.42 -15.57
N SER A 390 14.98 -18.34 -15.45
CA SER A 390 16.16 -18.30 -14.58
C SER A 390 16.51 -16.91 -14.05
N LYS A 391 17.18 -16.87 -12.90
CA LYS A 391 17.74 -15.64 -12.31
C LYS A 391 18.72 -14.93 -13.25
N LYS A 392 19.51 -15.69 -14.02
CA LYS A 392 20.44 -15.14 -15.03
C LYS A 392 19.70 -14.42 -16.16
N GLN A 393 18.61 -15.01 -16.66
CA GLN A 393 17.76 -14.39 -17.67
C GLN A 393 17.09 -13.13 -17.11
N MET A 394 16.56 -13.19 -15.88
CA MET A 394 15.99 -12.01 -15.20
C MET A 394 17.00 -10.88 -15.03
N TYR A 395 18.21 -11.17 -14.57
CA TYR A 395 19.25 -10.15 -14.42
C TYR A 395 19.63 -9.54 -15.77
N SER A 396 19.77 -10.36 -16.82
CA SER A 396 20.03 -9.88 -18.18
C SER A 396 18.90 -9.00 -18.71
N TYR A 397 17.66 -9.35 -18.43
CA TYR A 397 16.46 -8.57 -18.76
C TYR A 397 16.46 -7.22 -18.01
N TRP A 398 16.70 -7.24 -16.71
CA TRP A 398 16.82 -6.04 -15.88
C TRP A 398 17.91 -5.08 -16.37
N LYS A 399 19.10 -5.59 -16.72
CA LYS A 399 20.20 -4.78 -17.27
C LYS A 399 19.80 -4.03 -18.55
N LYS A 400 19.02 -4.66 -19.44
CA LYS A 400 18.51 -4.01 -20.66
C LYS A 400 17.57 -2.86 -20.31
N LEU A 401 16.67 -3.04 -19.35
CA LEU A 401 15.72 -1.99 -18.96
C LEU A 401 16.39 -0.80 -18.28
N VAL A 402 17.34 -1.06 -17.38
CA VAL A 402 18.12 0.01 -16.75
C VAL A 402 18.93 0.78 -17.80
N LYS A 403 19.45 0.10 -18.82
CA LYS A 403 20.08 0.74 -19.99
C LYS A 403 19.09 1.60 -20.79
N ASP A 404 17.90 1.09 -21.06
CA ASP A 404 16.84 1.83 -21.76
C ASP A 404 16.43 3.10 -20.99
N ASP A 405 16.50 3.05 -19.65
CA ASP A 405 16.31 4.19 -18.75
C ASP A 405 17.57 5.03 -18.52
N LYS A 406 18.58 4.91 -19.41
CA LYS A 406 19.82 5.70 -19.41
C LYS A 406 20.66 5.52 -18.15
N TYR A 407 20.63 4.32 -17.55
CA TYR A 407 21.42 3.96 -16.37
C TYR A 407 21.15 4.83 -15.13
N LEU A 408 19.98 5.46 -15.05
CA LEU A 408 19.64 6.35 -13.94
C LEU A 408 19.20 5.56 -12.71
N PHE A 409 19.86 5.82 -11.59
CA PHE A 409 19.50 5.36 -10.26
C PHE A 409 19.11 6.56 -9.39
N GLY A 410 18.08 6.38 -8.58
CA GLY A 410 17.63 7.40 -7.64
C GLY A 410 18.34 7.27 -6.29
N ILE A 411 18.88 8.37 -5.77
CA ILE A 411 19.35 8.45 -4.37
C ILE A 411 18.16 8.84 -3.49
N CYS A 412 17.63 7.89 -2.73
CA CYS A 412 16.49 8.11 -1.84
C CYS A 412 16.87 8.69 -0.48
N LYS A 413 18.07 8.37 0.01
CA LYS A 413 18.61 8.85 1.27
C LYS A 413 20.11 8.92 1.18
N LYS A 414 20.66 9.89 1.89
CA LYS A 414 22.06 9.98 2.26
C LYS A 414 22.20 10.33 3.74
N ASN A 415 23.44 10.40 4.23
CA ASN A 415 23.69 10.91 5.56
C ASN A 415 23.20 12.36 5.67
N HIS A 416 22.56 12.66 6.80
CA HIS A 416 22.06 13.98 7.14
C HIS A 416 22.32 14.19 8.62
N GLU A 417 22.44 15.45 9.03
CA GLU A 417 22.60 15.80 10.43
C GLU A 417 21.37 15.36 11.24
N SER A 418 21.56 15.02 12.51
CA SER A 418 20.43 14.79 13.40
C SER A 418 19.59 16.06 13.49
N LYS A 419 18.27 15.89 13.59
CA LYS A 419 17.35 16.98 13.92
C LYS A 419 17.65 17.62 15.29
N PHE A 420 18.43 16.95 16.13
CA PHE A 420 18.85 17.41 17.45
C PHE A 420 20.39 17.51 17.57
N GLY A 421 21.08 17.79 16.47
CA GLY A 421 22.54 18.00 16.48
C GLY A 421 23.34 16.71 16.75
N ASN A 422 23.92 16.59 17.93
CA ASN A 422 24.70 15.40 18.34
C ASN A 422 23.91 14.40 19.18
N VAL A 423 22.62 14.64 19.43
CA VAL A 423 21.75 13.73 20.21
C VAL A 423 20.58 13.21 19.37
N GLN A 424 19.90 12.19 19.89
CA GLN A 424 18.67 11.59 19.34
C GLN A 424 17.65 11.39 20.46
N ARG A 425 16.36 11.40 20.12
CA ARG A 425 15.29 11.08 21.09
C ARG A 425 15.09 9.58 21.18
N MET A 426 15.02 9.06 22.39
CA MET A 426 14.59 7.69 22.64
C MET A 426 13.06 7.60 22.53
N SER A 427 12.55 6.59 21.81
CA SER A 427 11.10 6.36 21.72
C SER A 427 10.58 5.60 22.94
N TYR A 428 9.30 5.78 23.26
CA TYR A 428 8.63 5.03 24.33
C TYR A 428 8.76 3.50 24.16
N GLN A 429 8.69 3.01 22.91
CA GLN A 429 8.90 1.60 22.61
C GLN A 429 10.29 1.12 23.00
N MET A 430 11.34 1.92 22.79
CA MET A 430 12.70 1.57 23.20
C MET A 430 12.84 1.53 24.72
N VAL A 431 12.23 2.48 25.43
CA VAL A 431 12.21 2.46 26.91
C VAL A 431 11.57 1.17 27.43
N ASN A 432 10.43 0.77 26.88
CA ASN A 432 9.75 -0.47 27.27
C ASN A 432 10.55 -1.74 26.98
N THR A 433 11.50 -1.70 26.04
CA THR A 433 12.38 -2.86 25.74
C THR A 433 13.59 -2.98 26.66
N LEU A 434 13.90 -1.95 27.46
CA LEU A 434 15.03 -1.99 28.39
C LEU A 434 14.77 -2.87 29.62
N LEU A 435 13.57 -3.46 29.75
CA LEU A 435 13.13 -4.24 30.93
C LEU A 435 13.35 -3.46 32.24
N SER A 436 13.22 -2.13 32.17
CA SER A 436 13.46 -1.22 33.29
C SER A 436 12.33 -1.27 34.30
N ASP A 437 12.68 -1.14 35.59
CA ASP A 437 11.69 -0.93 36.65
C ASP A 437 11.29 0.56 36.77
N GLU A 438 10.40 0.86 37.71
CA GLU A 438 9.93 2.23 37.94
C GLU A 438 11.07 3.20 38.30
N THR A 439 12.06 2.73 39.06
CA THR A 439 13.20 3.54 39.52
C THR A 439 14.08 3.91 38.33
N ASN A 440 14.46 2.92 37.52
CA ASN A 440 15.27 3.15 36.32
C ASN A 440 14.53 4.04 35.31
N THR A 441 13.20 3.87 35.18
CA THR A 441 12.39 4.68 34.28
C THR A 441 12.33 6.14 34.74
N LYS A 442 12.20 6.40 36.04
CA LYS A 442 12.24 7.76 36.61
C LYS A 442 13.60 8.42 36.36
N GLU A 443 14.69 7.71 36.63
CA GLU A 443 16.05 8.20 36.39
C GLU A 443 16.27 8.56 34.91
N LEU A 444 15.86 7.69 33.98
CA LEU A 444 15.96 7.92 32.54
C LEU A 444 15.14 9.13 32.08
N ALA A 445 13.96 9.33 32.67
CA ALA A 445 13.06 10.42 32.34
C ALA A 445 13.41 11.74 33.05
N GLN A 446 14.31 11.73 34.05
CA GLN A 446 14.56 12.85 34.95
C GLN A 446 14.90 14.14 34.20
N TYR A 447 15.77 14.07 33.18
CA TYR A 447 16.09 15.24 32.35
C TYR A 447 14.86 15.87 31.69
N THR A 448 13.89 15.05 31.26
CA THR A 448 12.65 15.54 30.66
C THR A 448 11.72 16.13 31.72
N VAL A 449 11.64 15.49 32.90
CA VAL A 449 10.86 16.00 34.05
C VAL A 449 11.41 17.35 34.49
N ASP A 450 12.72 17.45 34.74
CA ASP A 450 13.40 18.69 35.12
C ASP A 450 13.15 19.81 34.10
N TYR A 451 13.26 19.49 32.80
CA TYR A 451 13.02 20.46 31.73
C TYR A 451 11.57 20.99 31.73
N ILE A 452 10.58 20.12 31.94
CA ILE A 452 9.16 20.52 32.00
C ILE A 452 8.90 21.34 33.26
N GLU A 453 9.43 20.91 34.41
CA GLU A 453 9.23 21.59 35.69
C GLU A 453 9.85 22.99 35.69
N VAL A 454 11.04 23.18 35.08
CA VAL A 454 11.63 24.52 34.91
C VAL A 454 10.77 25.43 34.03
N PHE A 455 10.10 24.88 33.01
CA PHE A 455 9.22 25.65 32.12
C PHE A 455 7.83 25.93 32.70
N LEU A 456 7.36 25.16 33.67
CA LEU A 456 6.07 25.36 34.35
C LEU A 456 6.15 26.37 35.51
N VAL A 457 7.37 26.78 35.90
CA VAL A 457 7.61 27.79 36.94
C VAL A 457 7.69 29.23 36.37
N TYR A 458 7.63 29.37 35.03
CA TYR A 458 7.40 30.64 34.31
C TYR A 458 6.02 30.66 33.67
#